data_AF-A0A7W5TIR8-F1
#
_entry.id   AF-A0A7W5TIR8-F1
#
_cell.length_a   1.000
_cell.length_b   1.000
_cell.length_c   1.000
_cell.angle_alpha   90.00
_cell.angle_beta   90.00
_cell.angle_gamma   90.00
#
_symmetry.space_group_name_H-M   'P 1'
#
loop_
_entity.id
_entity.type
_entity.pdbx_description
1 polymer ?
#
loop_
_entity_poly.entity_id
_entity_poly.type
_entity_poly.pdbx_seq_one_letter_code
_entity_poly.pdbx_strand_id
1 'polypeptide(L)'
;MFGGHSTPYGAIFDGLTNSDTRLPKPDAALAGETDPAKWLDESQKLAIEFAYGEPVKPGTAPYQLERKYETDAMTTARKQAALAAVRLANLITTALKSHGTQKGPQGGGQS
;
A
#
# COMPACT_ATOMS: atom_id res chain seq x y z
N MET A 1 -3.95 0.06 -37.66
CA MET A 1 -3.30 -0.54 -36.47
C MET A 1 -3.16 0.54 -35.42
N PHE A 2 -3.99 0.52 -34.37
CA PHE A 2 -3.87 1.40 -33.19
C PHE A 2 -3.87 0.50 -31.95
N GLY A 3 -2.80 -0.28 -31.82
CA GLY A 3 -2.63 -1.26 -30.76
C GLY A 3 -1.47 -0.87 -29.86
N GLY A 4 -1.71 -0.95 -28.56
CA GLY A 4 -0.68 -0.90 -27.53
C GLY A 4 -0.23 0.50 -27.15
N HIS A 5 -0.56 0.93 -25.93
CA HIS A 5 0.14 2.01 -25.24
C HIS A 5 -0.05 3.44 -25.77
N SER A 6 -1.21 3.86 -26.27
CA SER A 6 -1.43 5.29 -26.66
C SER A 6 -2.49 6.04 -25.85
N THR A 7 -3.26 5.35 -25.00
CA THR A 7 -4.28 6.00 -24.18
C THR A 7 -4.05 5.82 -22.67
N PRO A 8 -4.50 6.78 -21.86
CA PRO A 8 -4.63 6.67 -20.40
C PRO A 8 -5.34 5.39 -19.93
N TYR A 9 -6.50 5.12 -20.52
CA TYR A 9 -7.28 3.89 -20.28
C TYR A 9 -6.50 2.60 -20.51
N GLY A 10 -5.59 2.56 -21.50
CA GLY A 10 -4.78 1.38 -21.77
C GLY A 10 -3.78 1.04 -20.65
N ALA A 11 -3.23 2.05 -19.96
CA ALA A 11 -2.29 1.82 -18.87
C ALA A 11 -3.00 1.35 -17.59
N ILE A 12 -4.19 1.89 -17.31
CA ILE A 12 -5.03 1.45 -16.18
C ILE A 12 -5.54 0.03 -16.44
N PHE A 13 -6.02 -0.24 -17.66
CA PHE A 13 -6.47 -1.57 -18.06
C PHE A 13 -5.31 -2.58 -17.98
N ASP A 14 -4.15 -2.32 -18.58
CA ASP A 14 -2.97 -3.20 -18.47
C ASP A 14 -2.53 -3.41 -17.02
N GLY A 15 -2.58 -2.38 -16.18
CA GLY A 15 -2.26 -2.49 -14.76
C GLY A 15 -3.22 -3.39 -13.97
N LEU A 16 -4.46 -3.57 -14.45
CA LEU A 16 -5.53 -4.34 -13.80
C LEU A 16 -5.79 -5.71 -14.46
N THR A 17 -5.55 -5.85 -15.76
CA THR A 17 -5.88 -7.05 -16.55
C THR A 17 -4.67 -7.84 -17.01
N ASN A 18 -3.44 -7.31 -16.86
CA ASN A 18 -2.24 -8.11 -17.05
C ASN A 18 -2.23 -9.22 -15.99
N SER A 19 -2.05 -10.46 -16.44
CA SER A 19 -2.06 -11.67 -15.62
C SER A 19 -0.96 -11.67 -14.54
N ASP A 20 0.05 -10.79 -14.65
CA ASP A 20 1.03 -10.52 -13.60
C ASP A 20 0.47 -9.54 -12.53
N THR A 21 -0.63 -9.96 -11.93
CA THR A 21 -1.36 -9.30 -10.82
C THR A 21 -0.59 -9.29 -9.50
N ARG A 22 0.64 -9.80 -9.49
CA ARG A 22 1.48 -9.82 -8.31
C ARG A 22 1.77 -8.39 -7.86
N LEU A 23 1.51 -8.14 -6.58
CA LEU A 23 1.96 -6.92 -5.94
C LEU A 23 3.50 -6.91 -5.91
N PRO A 24 4.12 -5.73 -6.03
CA PRO A 24 5.56 -5.61 -5.89
C PRO A 24 5.98 -6.09 -4.50
N LYS A 25 7.24 -6.50 -4.36
CA LYS A 25 7.80 -6.81 -3.03
C LYS A 25 7.75 -5.54 -2.16
N PRO A 26 7.14 -5.58 -0.97
CA PRO A 26 7.07 -4.42 -0.10
C PRO A 26 8.44 -4.10 0.50
N ASP A 27 8.63 -2.84 0.86
CA ASP A 27 9.82 -2.40 1.58
C ASP A 27 9.83 -3.01 2.98
N ALA A 28 10.85 -3.81 3.28
CA ALA A 28 10.97 -4.51 4.55
C ALA A 28 11.17 -3.55 5.74
N ALA A 29 11.81 -2.40 5.52
CA ALA A 29 12.02 -1.41 6.58
C ALA A 29 10.69 -0.77 7.00
N LEU A 30 9.87 -0.38 6.01
CA LEU A 30 8.54 0.19 6.27
C LEU A 30 7.56 -0.86 6.80
N ALA A 31 7.67 -2.10 6.34
CA ALA A 31 6.78 -3.20 6.75
C ALA A 31 6.92 -3.59 8.22
N GLY A 32 8.08 -3.33 8.82
CA GLY A 32 8.34 -3.56 10.25
C GLY A 32 7.74 -2.52 11.19
N GLU A 33 7.28 -1.38 10.66
CA GLU A 33 6.64 -0.35 11.47
C GLU A 33 5.24 -0.80 11.92
N THR A 34 4.97 -0.75 13.21
CA THR A 34 3.71 -1.20 13.83
C THR A 34 2.83 -0.06 14.29
N ASP A 35 3.33 1.17 14.31
CA ASP A 35 2.59 2.36 14.73
C ASP A 35 1.72 2.92 13.58
N PRO A 36 0.37 2.87 13.71
CA PRO A 36 -0.54 3.40 12.68
C PRO A 36 -0.40 4.91 12.46
N ALA A 37 0.05 5.68 13.47
CA ALA A 37 0.27 7.11 13.31
C ALA A 37 1.37 7.40 12.29
N LYS A 38 2.46 6.63 12.32
CA LYS A 38 3.53 6.74 11.31
C LYS A 38 3.08 6.31 9.92
N TRP A 39 2.20 5.31 9.83
CA TRP A 39 1.64 4.91 8.53
C TRP A 39 0.81 6.03 7.91
N LEU A 40 0.08 6.80 8.73
CA LEU A 40 -0.66 7.96 8.27
C LEU A 40 0.28 9.05 7.77
N ASP A 41 1.35 9.37 8.52
CA ASP A 41 2.35 10.37 8.12
C ASP A 41 3.04 10.00 6.79
N GLU A 42 3.39 8.72 6.62
CA GLU A 42 3.93 8.20 5.35
C GLU A 42 2.92 8.35 4.20
N SER A 43 1.67 7.96 4.43
CA SER A 43 0.61 8.01 3.43
C SER A 43 0.28 9.44 3.01
N GLN A 44 0.31 10.38 3.96
CA GLN A 44 0.08 11.80 3.69
C GLN A 44 1.16 12.36 2.75
N LYS A 45 2.44 12.05 2.99
CA LYS A 45 3.54 12.47 2.12
C LYS A 45 3.35 11.94 0.70
N LEU A 46 3.02 10.67 0.57
CA LEU A 46 2.75 10.04 -0.73
C LEU A 46 1.53 10.64 -1.44
N ALA A 47 0.48 10.99 -0.68
CA ALA A 47 -0.70 11.64 -1.26
C ALA A 47 -0.33 13.02 -1.85
N ILE A 48 0.44 13.83 -1.11
CA ILE A 48 0.90 15.14 -1.58
C ILE A 48 1.75 15.00 -2.85
N GLU A 49 2.62 14.00 -2.89
CA GLU A 49 3.56 13.80 -3.99
C GLU A 49 2.89 13.23 -5.25
N PHE A 50 2.09 12.17 -5.11
CA PHE A 50 1.60 11.38 -6.23
C PHE A 50 0.12 11.55 -6.55
N ALA A 51 -0.73 11.86 -5.56
CA ALA A 51 -2.17 12.03 -5.78
C ALA A 51 -2.56 13.51 -5.99
N TYR A 52 -1.88 14.43 -5.30
CA TYR A 52 -2.08 15.88 -5.40
C TYR A 52 -0.91 16.60 -6.07
N GLY A 53 0.04 15.85 -6.64
CA GLY A 53 1.08 16.40 -7.51
C GLY A 53 0.52 16.94 -8.83
N GLU A 54 1.40 17.47 -9.69
CA GLU A 54 1.00 17.79 -11.08
C GLU A 54 0.42 16.54 -11.77
N PRO A 55 -0.69 16.65 -12.52
CA PRO A 55 -1.39 17.86 -12.97
C PRO A 55 -2.54 18.32 -12.06
N VAL A 56 -2.71 17.75 -10.87
CA VAL A 56 -3.84 18.03 -9.95
C VAL A 56 -3.58 19.27 -9.08
N LYS A 57 -2.32 19.50 -8.70
CA LYS A 57 -1.87 20.62 -7.85
C LYS A 57 -2.34 22.03 -8.29
N PRO A 58 -2.41 22.39 -9.59
CA PRO A 58 -2.74 23.75 -10.03
C PRO A 58 -4.18 24.20 -9.76
N GLY A 59 -5.08 23.33 -9.28
CA GLY A 59 -6.38 23.75 -8.73
C GLY A 59 -7.48 24.10 -9.75
N THR A 60 -7.15 24.37 -11.02
CA THR A 60 -8.12 24.69 -12.07
C THR A 60 -8.41 23.48 -12.95
N ALA A 61 -9.53 22.81 -12.66
CA ALA A 61 -10.11 21.79 -13.52
C ALA A 61 -10.56 22.39 -14.88
N PRO A 62 -10.64 21.58 -15.96
CA PRO A 62 -10.41 20.13 -16.01
C PRO A 62 -8.93 19.76 -16.04
N TYR A 63 -8.53 18.81 -15.20
CA TYR A 63 -7.17 18.25 -15.22
C TYR A 63 -7.07 17.21 -16.34
N GLN A 64 -6.11 17.38 -17.24
CA GLN A 64 -5.69 16.30 -18.13
C GLN A 64 -4.68 15.43 -17.40
N LEU A 65 -5.13 14.25 -16.96
CA LEU A 65 -4.23 13.25 -16.39
C LEU A 65 -3.35 12.68 -17.51
N GLU A 66 -2.08 13.07 -17.50
CA GLU A 66 -1.10 12.53 -18.42
C GLU A 66 -0.71 11.10 -18.03
N ARG A 67 -0.28 10.30 -19.00
CA ARG A 67 0.18 8.92 -18.75
C ARG A 67 1.19 8.82 -17.62
N LYS A 68 2.09 9.81 -17.51
CA LYS A 68 3.11 9.83 -16.46
C LYS A 68 2.47 9.83 -15.08
N TYR A 69 1.50 10.72 -14.85
CA TYR A 69 0.75 10.79 -13.60
C TYR A 69 0.07 9.46 -13.30
N GLU A 70 -0.63 8.88 -14.28
CA GLU A 70 -1.35 7.62 -14.07
C GLU A 70 -0.42 6.45 -13.76
N THR A 71 0.71 6.36 -14.46
CA THR A 71 1.74 5.34 -14.23
C THR A 71 2.33 5.46 -12.83
N ASP A 72 2.68 6.69 -12.43
CA ASP A 72 3.30 6.96 -11.13
C ASP A 72 2.29 6.70 -9.99
N ALA A 73 1.05 7.20 -10.13
CA ALA A 73 -0.01 6.98 -9.17
C ALA A 73 -0.34 5.50 -9.00
N MET A 74 -0.46 4.74 -10.11
CA MET A 74 -0.72 3.30 -10.06
C MET A 74 0.46 2.53 -9.46
N THR A 75 1.69 2.88 -9.81
CA THR A 75 2.89 2.25 -9.22
C THR A 75 2.93 2.46 -7.71
N THR A 76 2.64 3.68 -7.25
CA THR A 76 2.57 4.00 -5.83
C THR A 76 1.43 3.26 -5.14
N ALA A 77 0.24 3.19 -5.75
CA ALA A 77 -0.90 2.45 -5.22
C ALA A 77 -0.57 0.96 -5.01
N ARG A 78 0.07 0.31 -5.99
CA ARG A 78 0.49 -1.11 -5.87
C ARG A 78 1.51 -1.31 -4.75
N LYS A 79 2.48 -0.41 -4.59
CA LYS A 79 3.47 -0.46 -3.49
C LYS A 79 2.78 -0.33 -2.14
N GLN A 80 1.83 0.59 -2.00
CA GLN A 80 1.09 0.79 -0.75
C GLN A 80 0.18 -0.40 -0.43
N ALA A 81 -0.48 -0.99 -1.42
CA ALA A 81 -1.26 -2.22 -1.23
C ALA A 81 -0.38 -3.37 -0.70
N ALA A 82 0.82 -3.55 -1.26
CA ALA A 82 1.76 -4.57 -0.79
C ALA A 82 2.21 -4.34 0.66
N LEU A 83 2.53 -3.09 0.99
CA LEU A 83 3.00 -2.69 2.31
C LEU A 83 1.90 -2.88 3.37
N ALA A 84 0.68 -2.45 3.08
CA ALA A 84 -0.47 -2.61 3.96
C ALA A 84 -0.79 -4.09 4.23
N ALA A 85 -0.71 -4.95 3.21
CA ALA A 85 -0.93 -6.39 3.37
C ALA A 85 0.07 -7.02 4.34
N VAL A 86 1.35 -6.68 4.26
CA VAL A 86 2.37 -7.20 5.19
C VAL A 86 2.19 -6.64 6.60
N ARG A 87 1.90 -5.34 6.73
CA ARG A 87 1.62 -4.72 8.05
C ARG A 87 0.45 -5.41 8.74
N LEU A 88 -0.64 -5.68 8.01
CA LEU A 88 -1.79 -6.41 8.51
C LEU A 88 -1.42 -7.84 8.94
N ALA A 89 -0.68 -8.58 8.10
CA ALA A 89 -0.25 -9.93 8.42
C ALA A 89 0.63 -9.98 9.68
N ASN A 90 1.51 -8.98 9.86
CA ASN A 90 2.35 -8.84 11.06
C ASN A 90 1.52 -8.59 12.32
N LEU A 91 0.51 -7.71 12.24
CA LEU A 91 -0.41 -7.44 13.35
C LEU A 91 -1.20 -8.70 13.75
N ILE A 92 -1.80 -9.39 12.77
CA ILE A 92 -2.57 -10.62 13.01
C ILE A 92 -1.67 -11.69 13.64
N THR A 93 -0.48 -11.91 13.09
CA THR A 93 0.47 -12.91 13.61
C THR A 93 0.88 -12.60 15.04
N THR A 94 1.13 -11.33 15.35
CA THR A 94 1.51 -10.88 16.69
C THR A 94 0.36 -11.09 17.69
N ALA A 95 -0.86 -10.71 17.31
CA ALA A 95 -2.05 -10.88 18.14
C ALA A 95 -2.36 -12.36 18.43
N LEU A 96 -2.20 -13.23 17.44
CA LEU A 96 -2.42 -14.67 17.62
C LEU A 96 -1.36 -15.31 18.52
N LYS A 97 -0.09 -14.90 18.40
CA LYS A 97 0.99 -15.40 19.27
C LYS A 97 0.83 -14.94 20.72
N SER A 98 0.43 -13.68 20.94
CA SER A 98 0.22 -13.17 22.30
C SER A 98 -0.96 -13.86 22.99
N HIS A 99 -2.04 -14.16 22.24
CA HIS A 99 -3.20 -14.90 22.76
C HIS A 99 -2.87 -16.38 23.07
N GLY A 100 -1.94 -17.01 22.34
CA GLY A 100 -1.45 -18.36 22.65
C GLY A 100 -0.55 -18.45 23.89
N THR A 101 -0.16 -17.31 24.49
CA THR A 101 0.76 -17.23 25.64
C THR A 101 0.03 -16.99 26.97
N GLN A 102 -1.30 -17.00 27.01
CA GLN A 102 -2.06 -17.07 28.27
C GLN A 102 -2.05 -18.51 28.83
N LYS A 103 -0.89 -18.95 29.33
CA LYS A 103 -0.80 -20.10 30.24
C LYS A 103 -1.33 -19.63 31.60
N GLY A 104 -2.42 -20.24 32.07
CA GLY A 104 -3.16 -19.84 33.28
C GLY A 104 -2.33 -19.79 34.57
N PRO A 105 -2.91 -19.27 35.68
CA PRO A 105 -2.22 -19.23 36.96
C PRO A 105 -1.80 -20.66 37.34
N GLN A 106 -0.49 -20.83 37.43
CA GLN A 106 0.15 -22.06 37.84
C GLN A 106 -0.20 -22.28 39.31
N GLY A 107 -1.18 -23.16 39.55
CA GLY A 107 -1.39 -23.75 40.85
C GLY A 107 -0.10 -24.41 41.30
N GLY A 108 0.47 -23.91 42.38
CA GLY A 108 1.67 -24.42 43.01
C GLY A 108 1.59 -24.15 44.50
N GLY A 109 0.75 -24.93 45.19
CA GLY A 109 0.90 -25.11 46.62
C GLY A 109 2.20 -25.85 46.90
N GLN A 110 2.94 -25.32 47.87
CA GLN A 110 4.01 -25.90 48.72
C GLN A 110 4.71 -24.67 49.35
N SER A 111 4.81 -24.50 50.65
CA SER A 111 4.92 -25.47 51.75
C SER A 111 4.22 -24.99 53.01
#